data_AF-A0A5Q0UJQ0-F1
#
_entry.id   AF-A0A5Q0UJQ0-F1
#
_cell.length_a   1.000
_cell.length_b   1.000
_cell.length_c   1.000
_cell.angle_alpha   90.00
_cell.angle_beta   90.00
_cell.angle_gamma   90.00
#
_symmetry.space_group_name_H-M   'P 1'
#
loop_
_entity.id
_entity.type
_entity.pdbx_description
1 polymer ?
#
loop_
_entity_poly.entity_id
_entity_poly.type
_entity_poly.pdbx_seq_one_letter_code
_entity_poly.pdbx_strand_id
1 'polypeptide(L)'
;MSADTPADDGSDDLDGGSDERAVAARLDAIDGPVLLFDGVCNLCNAAVRFVVRFDAAGTFRFAPLQSEVGQALLERHDLSTETFDSVVLIEDGAVATKSTAALRVARRLDGPWPLLYPAIALPTRVRDGAYDLVAEYRYRVFGKKDQCPVPEPEIRDRFLQRRLD
;
A
#
# COMPACT_ATOMS: atom_id res chain seq x y z
N MET A 1 -10.43 -5.73 63.84
CA MET A 1 -9.71 -4.46 63.56
C MET A 1 -8.97 -4.70 62.27
N SER A 2 -9.61 -4.29 61.18
CA SER A 2 -9.25 -4.60 59.80
C SER A 2 -8.01 -3.83 59.38
N ALA A 3 -7.20 -4.47 58.54
CA ALA A 3 -5.99 -3.95 57.96
C ALA A 3 -6.27 -2.74 57.06
N ASP A 4 -5.47 -1.70 57.23
CA ASP A 4 -5.22 -0.65 56.25
C ASP A 4 -4.64 -1.28 54.98
N THR A 5 -5.24 -0.98 53.84
CA THR A 5 -4.66 -1.22 52.50
C THR A 5 -4.37 0.15 51.90
N PRO A 6 -3.13 0.48 51.50
CA PRO A 6 -2.89 1.66 50.71
C PRO A 6 -3.33 1.40 49.27
N ALA A 7 -4.01 2.40 48.70
CA ALA A 7 -4.28 2.50 47.28
C ALA A 7 -2.96 2.61 46.51
N ASP A 8 -2.81 1.77 45.50
CA ASP A 8 -1.78 1.86 44.47
C ASP A 8 -2.42 2.61 43.29
N ASP A 9 -2.08 3.90 43.16
CA ASP A 9 -2.27 4.64 41.92
C ASP A 9 -1.05 4.37 41.04
N GLY A 10 -1.25 3.52 40.04
CA GLY A 10 -0.25 3.15 39.05
C GLY A 10 -0.66 3.71 37.71
N SER A 11 -0.10 4.88 37.41
CA SER A 11 -0.11 5.60 36.14
C SER A 11 0.24 4.70 34.93
N ASP A 12 -0.77 4.44 34.09
CA ASP A 12 -0.60 3.99 32.70
C ASP A 12 -0.22 5.21 31.84
N ASP A 13 1.06 5.56 31.79
CA ASP A 13 1.59 6.62 30.92
C ASP A 13 2.39 6.02 29.75
N LEU A 14 1.69 5.80 28.63
CA LEU A 14 2.05 6.20 27.26
C LEU A 14 3.50 5.92 26.76
N ASP A 15 3.78 4.66 26.40
CA ASP A 15 4.89 4.27 25.50
C ASP A 15 4.43 4.27 24.03
N GLY A 16 3.96 5.42 23.51
CA GLY A 16 3.53 5.55 22.10
C GLY A 16 4.49 6.39 21.23
N GLY A 17 5.21 7.35 21.83
CA GLY A 17 5.98 8.35 21.08
C GLY A 17 7.41 7.94 20.71
N SER A 18 7.90 6.82 21.22
CA SER A 18 9.17 6.18 20.86
C SER A 18 9.04 5.43 19.53
N ASP A 19 7.96 4.66 19.40
CA ASP A 19 7.64 3.85 18.22
C ASP A 19 7.24 4.70 17.02
N GLU A 20 6.40 5.73 17.19
CA GLU A 20 5.98 6.62 16.09
C GLU A 20 7.17 7.32 15.40
N ARG A 21 8.17 7.77 16.17
CA ARG A 21 9.39 8.42 15.61
C ARG A 21 10.29 7.43 14.88
N ALA A 22 10.40 6.20 15.40
CA ALA A 22 11.16 5.14 14.74
C ALA A 22 10.49 4.71 13.43
N VAL A 23 9.16 4.64 13.41
CA VAL A 23 8.36 4.38 12.21
C VAL A 23 8.53 5.51 11.19
N ALA A 24 8.37 6.77 11.58
CA ALA A 24 8.53 7.91 10.68
C ALA A 24 9.93 7.96 10.03
N ALA A 25 10.99 7.74 10.81
CA ALA A 25 12.35 7.70 10.29
C ALA A 25 12.56 6.54 9.29
N ARG A 26 11.91 5.39 9.52
CA ARG A 26 11.94 4.25 8.58
C ARG A 26 11.15 4.56 7.30
N LEU A 27 10.02 5.25 7.39
CA LEU A 27 9.26 5.69 6.22
C LEU A 27 10.07 6.64 5.35
N ASP A 28 10.82 7.55 5.96
CA ASP A 28 11.72 8.47 5.25
C ASP A 28 12.93 7.75 4.62
N ALA A 29 13.31 6.59 5.17
CA ALA A 29 14.37 5.73 4.63
C ALA A 29 13.89 4.77 3.52
N ILE A 30 12.60 4.76 3.17
CA ILE A 30 12.11 3.95 2.05
C ILE A 30 12.55 4.60 0.75
N ASP A 31 13.53 3.98 0.09
CA ASP A 31 13.95 4.36 -1.25
C ASP A 31 12.94 3.88 -2.30
N GLY A 32 12.26 4.85 -2.92
CA GLY A 32 11.42 4.66 -4.11
C GLY A 32 9.91 4.61 -3.84
N PRO A 33 9.11 4.53 -4.92
CA PRO A 33 7.65 4.50 -4.82
C PRO A 33 7.14 3.25 -4.10
N VAL A 34 6.17 3.44 -3.21
CA VAL A 34 5.53 2.37 -2.44
C VAL A 34 4.13 2.10 -2.97
N LEU A 35 3.88 0.86 -3.37
CA LEU A 35 2.57 0.38 -3.77
C LEU A 35 1.92 -0.36 -2.60
N LEU A 36 0.91 0.28 -2.00
CA LEU A 36 0.05 -0.33 -1.00
C LEU A 36 -1.03 -1.19 -1.68
N PHE A 37 -1.27 -2.38 -1.15
CA PHE A 37 -2.23 -3.31 -1.72
C PHE A 37 -2.99 -4.11 -0.66
N ASP A 38 -4.19 -4.56 -1.01
CA ASP A 38 -4.98 -5.48 -0.18
C ASP A 38 -4.67 -6.94 -0.55
N GLY A 39 -4.17 -7.70 0.43
CA GLY A 39 -3.80 -9.10 0.27
C GLY A 39 -4.98 -10.05 0.01
N VAL A 40 -6.22 -9.66 0.35
CA VAL A 40 -7.41 -10.48 0.07
C VAL A 40 -8.04 -10.19 -1.31
N CYS A 41 -7.60 -9.12 -1.97
CA CYS A 41 -8.13 -8.70 -3.26
C CYS A 41 -7.31 -9.30 -4.43
N ASN A 42 -7.95 -10.12 -5.27
CA ASN A 42 -7.29 -10.72 -6.44
C ASN A 42 -6.81 -9.70 -7.47
N LEU A 43 -7.55 -8.61 -7.66
CA LEU A 43 -7.14 -7.55 -8.58
C LEU A 43 -5.87 -6.86 -8.06
N CYS A 44 -5.81 -6.56 -6.75
CA CYS A 44 -4.64 -5.95 -6.13
C CYS A 44 -3.42 -6.87 -6.24
N ASN A 45 -3.59 -8.16 -5.94
CA ASN A 45 -2.55 -9.17 -6.08
C ASN A 45 -2.09 -9.34 -7.54
N ALA A 46 -3.01 -9.33 -8.51
CA ALA A 46 -2.69 -9.37 -9.93
C ALA A 46 -1.92 -8.13 -10.38
N ALA A 47 -2.31 -6.94 -9.89
CA ALA A 47 -1.61 -5.69 -10.17
C ALA A 47 -0.18 -5.72 -9.61
N VAL A 48 0.02 -6.15 -8.36
CA VAL A 48 1.36 -6.30 -7.77
C VAL A 48 2.23 -7.24 -8.61
N ARG A 49 1.72 -8.42 -8.98
CA ARG A 49 2.47 -9.37 -9.83
C ARG A 49 2.81 -8.80 -11.20
N PHE A 50 1.88 -8.06 -11.77
CA PHE A 50 2.10 -7.37 -13.04
C PHE A 50 3.24 -6.36 -12.92
N VAL A 51 3.23 -5.52 -11.88
CA VAL A 51 4.31 -4.55 -11.61
C VAL A 51 5.63 -5.27 -11.41
N VAL A 52 5.67 -6.32 -10.59
CA VAL A 52 6.90 -7.10 -10.35
C VAL A 52 7.47 -7.67 -11.65
N ARG A 53 6.60 -8.20 -12.53
CA ARG A 53 7.01 -8.77 -13.82
C ARG A 53 7.62 -7.75 -14.78
N PHE A 54 7.16 -6.50 -14.72
CA PHE A 54 7.54 -5.45 -15.67
C PHE A 54 8.34 -4.31 -15.02
N ASP A 55 8.86 -4.50 -13.82
CA ASP A 55 9.77 -3.59 -13.15
C ASP A 55 11.07 -4.34 -12.83
N ALA A 56 11.86 -4.60 -13.89
CA ALA A 56 13.15 -5.25 -13.80
C ALA A 56 14.17 -4.39 -13.05
N ALA A 57 13.98 -3.07 -13.03
CA ALA A 57 14.79 -2.13 -12.27
C ALA A 57 14.57 -2.23 -10.76
N GLY A 58 13.49 -2.88 -10.30
CA GLY A 58 13.18 -3.01 -8.88
C GLY A 58 12.80 -1.68 -8.21
N THR A 59 12.25 -0.76 -8.99
CA THR A 59 11.89 0.61 -8.57
C THR A 59 10.82 0.61 -7.49
N PHE A 60 9.81 -0.26 -7.60
CA PHE A 60 8.66 -0.27 -6.72
C PHE A 60 8.89 -1.15 -5.49
N ARG A 61 8.54 -0.61 -4.32
CA ARG A 61 8.35 -1.34 -3.06
C ARG A 61 6.88 -1.67 -2.87
N PHE A 62 6.59 -2.75 -2.17
CA PHE A 62 5.22 -3.21 -1.92
C PHE A 62 4.97 -3.34 -0.42
N ALA A 63 3.84 -2.85 0.05
CA ALA A 63 3.42 -3.06 1.42
C ALA A 63 1.94 -3.46 1.47
N PRO A 64 1.58 -4.53 2.20
CA PRO A 64 0.18 -4.80 2.48
C PRO A 64 -0.43 -3.63 3.26
N LEU A 65 -1.66 -3.25 2.95
CA LEU A 65 -2.38 -2.22 3.68
C LEU A 65 -2.47 -2.53 5.18
N GLN A 66 -2.62 -3.80 5.54
CA GLN A 66 -2.71 -4.28 6.93
C GLN A 66 -1.37 -4.36 7.66
N SER A 67 -0.24 -4.10 6.98
CA SER A 67 1.07 -4.07 7.64
C SER A 67 1.27 -2.78 8.40
N GLU A 68 2.11 -2.78 9.43
CA GLU A 68 2.44 -1.59 10.22
C GLU A 68 2.96 -0.44 9.36
N VAL A 69 3.84 -0.75 8.40
CA VAL A 69 4.33 0.23 7.40
C VAL A 69 3.18 0.76 6.53
N GLY A 70 2.25 -0.11 6.13
CA GLY A 70 1.06 0.27 5.37
C GLY A 70 0.16 1.22 6.16
N GLN A 71 -0.16 0.89 7.41
CA GLN A 71 -0.98 1.71 8.30
C GLN A 71 -0.33 3.07 8.57
N ALA A 72 0.95 3.10 8.91
CA ALA A 72 1.68 4.33 9.15
C ALA A 72 1.75 5.23 7.90
N LEU A 73 1.89 4.64 6.71
CA LEU A 73 1.84 5.39 5.45
C LEU A 73 0.44 5.95 5.16
N LEU A 74 -0.62 5.23 5.50
CA LEU A 74 -2.00 5.72 5.34
C LEU A 74 -2.28 6.88 6.30
N GLU A 75 -1.89 6.74 7.57
CA GLU A 75 -2.02 7.78 8.60
C GLU A 75 -1.25 9.04 8.23
N ARG A 76 0.00 8.91 7.77
CA ARG A 76 0.83 10.04 7.33
C ARG A 76 0.18 10.86 6.19
N HIS A 77 -0.68 10.23 5.41
CA HIS A 77 -1.33 10.84 4.25
C HIS A 77 -2.83 11.09 4.46
N ASP A 78 -3.34 11.01 5.69
CA ASP A 78 -4.75 11.22 6.06
C ASP A 78 -5.72 10.34 5.23
N LEU A 79 -5.30 9.11 4.89
CA LEU A 79 -6.11 8.16 4.15
C LEU A 79 -6.84 7.21 5.11
N SER A 80 -8.09 6.87 4.78
CA SER A 80 -8.87 5.89 5.55
C SER A 80 -8.14 4.55 5.63
N THR A 81 -7.97 3.97 6.81
CA THR A 81 -7.25 2.70 6.97
C THR A 81 -8.12 1.46 6.69
N GLU A 82 -9.43 1.63 6.47
CA GLU A 82 -10.40 0.55 6.57
C GLU A 82 -10.97 0.06 5.23
N THR A 83 -11.00 0.89 4.18
CA THR A 83 -11.64 0.50 2.91
C THR A 83 -10.89 1.03 1.70
N PHE A 84 -10.22 0.11 0.99
CA PHE A 84 -9.65 0.39 -0.31
C PHE A 84 -10.10 -0.63 -1.34
N ASP A 85 -10.59 -0.07 -2.44
CA ASP A 85 -11.05 -0.85 -3.57
C ASP A 85 -9.95 -1.08 -4.63
N SER A 86 -8.77 -0.52 -4.42
CA SER A 86 -7.68 -0.47 -5.38
C SER A 86 -6.31 -0.40 -4.71
N VAL A 87 -5.26 -0.67 -5.48
CA VAL A 87 -3.88 -0.34 -5.08
C VAL A 87 -3.73 1.18 -4.88
N VAL A 88 -2.91 1.56 -3.90
CA VAL A 88 -2.56 2.95 -3.62
C VAL A 88 -1.07 3.11 -3.88
N LEU A 89 -0.69 4.13 -4.66
CA LEU A 89 0.70 4.46 -4.93
C LEU A 89 1.08 5.68 -4.10
N ILE A 90 2.15 5.55 -3.31
CA ILE A 90 2.78 6.67 -2.60
C ILE A 90 4.12 6.94 -3.27
N GLU A 91 4.29 8.16 -3.73
CA GLU A 91 5.48 8.58 -4.45
C GLU A 91 5.72 10.08 -4.25
N ASP A 92 6.94 10.46 -3.89
CA ASP A 92 7.35 11.86 -3.70
C ASP A 92 6.43 12.63 -2.73
N GLY A 93 5.94 11.96 -1.68
CA GLY A 93 4.99 12.53 -0.71
C GLY A 93 3.56 12.72 -1.24
N ALA A 94 3.27 12.29 -2.47
CA ALA A 94 1.95 12.35 -3.07
C ALA A 94 1.29 10.97 -3.12
N VAL A 95 0.00 10.94 -2.81
CA VAL A 95 -0.84 9.76 -2.98
C VAL A 95 -1.47 9.78 -4.36
N ALA A 96 -1.39 8.65 -5.05
CA ALA A 96 -2.16 8.38 -6.25
C ALA A 96 -3.03 7.14 -6.02
N THR A 97 -4.29 7.21 -6.44
CA THR A 97 -5.24 6.11 -6.42
C THR A 97 -5.83 5.90 -7.81
N LYS A 98 -6.60 4.82 -7.98
CA LYS A 98 -7.36 4.52 -9.20
C LYS A 98 -6.53 4.59 -10.49
N SER A 99 -7.09 5.22 -11.53
CA SER A 99 -6.48 5.40 -12.85
C SER A 99 -5.15 6.14 -12.76
N THR A 100 -5.03 7.09 -11.83
CA THR A 100 -3.81 7.89 -11.63
C THR A 100 -2.67 7.02 -11.09
N ALA A 101 -2.95 6.14 -10.13
CA ALA A 101 -1.98 5.17 -9.65
C ALA A 101 -1.52 4.25 -10.79
N ALA A 102 -2.47 3.67 -11.54
CA ALA A 102 -2.18 2.76 -12.63
C ALA A 102 -1.31 3.40 -13.73
N LEU A 103 -1.60 4.65 -14.11
CA LEU A 103 -0.82 5.36 -15.13
C LEU A 103 0.57 5.76 -14.64
N ARG A 104 0.70 6.21 -13.38
CA ARG A 104 2.02 6.52 -12.78
C ARG A 104 2.89 5.28 -12.63
N VAL A 105 2.28 4.15 -12.27
CA VAL A 105 2.96 2.84 -12.28
C VAL A 105 3.42 2.50 -13.69
N ALA A 106 2.50 2.51 -14.67
CA ALA A 106 2.80 2.14 -16.06
C ALA A 106 3.93 2.98 -16.68
N ARG A 107 4.05 4.26 -16.31
CA ARG A 107 5.15 5.14 -16.74
C ARG A 107 6.53 4.63 -16.37
N ARG A 108 6.68 3.92 -15.26
CA ARG A 108 7.96 3.42 -14.74
C ARG A 108 8.19 1.94 -15.00
N LEU A 109 7.24 1.26 -15.67
CA LEU A 109 7.41 -0.13 -16.08
C LEU A 109 8.21 -0.21 -17.39
N ASP A 110 8.83 -1.36 -17.63
CA ASP A 110 9.62 -1.66 -18.81
C ASP A 110 8.78 -1.93 -20.06
N GLY A 111 9.39 -1.88 -21.25
CA GLY A 111 8.71 -2.23 -22.49
C GLY A 111 7.69 -1.17 -22.96
N PRO A 112 6.53 -1.55 -23.52
CA PRO A 112 5.60 -0.59 -24.11
C PRO A 112 4.69 0.11 -23.10
N TRP A 113 4.74 -0.23 -21.80
CA TRP A 113 3.84 0.30 -20.78
C TRP A 113 3.94 1.82 -20.58
N PRO A 114 5.12 2.47 -20.67
CA PRO A 114 5.21 3.92 -20.59
C PRO A 114 4.44 4.66 -21.69
N LEU A 115 4.15 3.99 -22.82
CA LEU A 115 3.33 4.55 -23.90
C LEU A 115 1.86 4.74 -23.51
N LEU A 116 1.41 4.14 -22.40
CA LEU A 116 0.07 4.39 -21.84
C LEU A 116 0.01 5.68 -21.03
N TYR A 117 1.15 6.23 -20.58
CA TYR A 117 1.18 7.42 -19.74
C TYR A 117 0.52 8.67 -20.35
N PRO A 118 0.58 8.95 -21.67
CA PRO A 118 -0.15 10.06 -22.28
C PRO A 118 -1.65 10.05 -22.01
N ALA A 119 -2.23 8.90 -21.64
CA ALA A 119 -3.62 8.81 -21.21
C ALA A 119 -3.94 9.66 -19.96
N ILE A 120 -2.93 10.10 -19.20
CA ILE A 120 -3.09 11.05 -18.09
C ILE A 120 -3.59 12.42 -18.56
N ALA A 121 -3.43 12.76 -19.84
CA ALA A 121 -3.96 13.99 -20.43
C ALA A 121 -5.47 13.92 -20.69
N LEU A 122 -6.09 12.73 -20.69
CA LEU A 122 -7.54 12.62 -20.81
C LEU A 122 -8.25 13.21 -19.57
N PRO A 123 -9.45 13.80 -19.72
CA PRO A 123 -10.21 14.33 -18.60
C PRO A 123 -10.40 13.27 -17.51
N THR A 124 -10.26 13.66 -16.24
CA THR A 124 -10.39 12.76 -15.08
C THR A 124 -11.67 11.92 -15.14
N ARG A 125 -12.79 12.49 -15.60
CA ARG A 125 -14.06 11.77 -15.76
C ARG A 125 -14.01 10.60 -16.76
N VAL A 126 -13.22 10.71 -17.82
CA VAL A 126 -13.09 9.65 -18.84
C VAL A 126 -12.15 8.55 -18.35
N ARG A 127 -10.99 8.92 -17.79
CA ARG A 127 -10.04 7.96 -17.23
C ARG A 127 -10.60 7.23 -16.00
N ASP A 128 -11.33 7.94 -15.14
CA ASP A 128 -11.94 7.34 -13.95
C ASP A 128 -13.20 6.57 -14.31
N GLY A 129 -13.96 6.96 -15.35
CA GLY A 129 -15.06 6.13 -15.85
C GLY A 129 -14.59 4.79 -16.42
N ALA A 130 -13.49 4.78 -17.19
CA ALA A 130 -12.87 3.54 -17.66
C ALA A 130 -12.33 2.71 -16.48
N TYR A 131 -11.75 3.36 -15.47
CA TYR A 131 -11.27 2.69 -14.27
C TYR A 131 -12.41 2.13 -13.42
N ASP A 132 -13.49 2.89 -13.25
CA ASP A 132 -14.67 2.51 -12.47
C ASP A 132 -15.39 1.35 -13.17
N LEU A 133 -15.40 1.29 -14.51
CA LEU A 133 -15.81 0.09 -15.26
C LEU A 133 -14.91 -1.12 -14.94
N VAL A 134 -13.59 -0.96 -14.95
CA VAL A 134 -12.69 -2.05 -14.54
C VAL A 134 -12.92 -2.45 -13.08
N ALA A 135 -13.19 -1.48 -12.19
CA ALA A 135 -13.48 -1.70 -10.78
C ALA A 135 -14.86 -2.33 -10.54
N GLU A 136 -15.84 -2.06 -11.38
CA GLU A 136 -17.18 -2.64 -11.34
C GLU A 136 -17.15 -4.10 -11.84
N TYR A 137 -16.34 -4.37 -12.86
CA TYR A 137 -16.08 -5.72 -13.34
C TYR A 137 -15.04 -6.48 -12.51
N ARG A 138 -14.33 -5.85 -11.56
CA ARG A 138 -13.20 -6.47 -10.83
C ARG A 138 -13.58 -7.74 -10.09
N TYR A 139 -14.68 -7.73 -9.33
CA TYR A 139 -15.12 -8.92 -8.59
C TYR A 139 -15.80 -9.94 -9.50
N ARG A 140 -16.31 -9.51 -10.66
CA ARG A 140 -16.98 -10.36 -11.64
C ARG A 140 -15.99 -11.11 -12.54
N VAL A 141 -14.85 -10.49 -12.84
CA VAL A 141 -13.80 -11.01 -13.75
C VAL A 141 -12.65 -11.65 -12.97
N PHE A 142 -12.24 -11.06 -11.84
CA PHE A 142 -11.10 -11.55 -11.06
C PHE A 142 -11.51 -12.28 -9.77
N GLY A 143 -12.77 -12.19 -9.32
CA GLY A 143 -13.27 -12.84 -8.11
C GLY A 143 -12.65 -12.32 -6.81
N LYS A 144 -13.07 -12.89 -5.67
CA LYS A 144 -12.33 -12.87 -4.39
C LYS A 144 -11.76 -14.29 -4.17
N LYS A 145 -10.55 -14.44 -3.63
CA LYS A 145 -10.01 -15.75 -3.24
C LYS A 145 -9.63 -15.71 -1.76
N ASP A 146 -9.96 -16.79 -1.04
CA ASP A 146 -9.67 -16.98 0.38
C ASP A 146 -8.19 -17.28 0.69
N GLN A 147 -7.33 -17.38 -0.33
CA GLN A 147 -5.94 -17.82 -0.15
C GLN A 147 -4.96 -16.96 -0.95
N CYS A 148 -4.08 -16.31 -0.18
CA CYS A 148 -2.98 -15.48 -0.62
C CYS A 148 -1.85 -16.39 -1.15
N PRO A 149 -1.53 -16.39 -2.45
CA PRO A 149 -0.39 -17.15 -2.92
C PRO A 149 0.85 -16.32 -2.60
N VAL A 150 1.62 -16.83 -1.62
CA VAL A 150 2.88 -16.27 -1.14
C VAL A 150 3.80 -15.93 -2.32
N PRO A 151 4.34 -14.70 -2.41
CA PRO A 151 5.22 -14.30 -3.51
C PRO A 151 6.49 -15.18 -3.57
N GLU A 152 7.01 -15.38 -4.78
CA GLU A 152 8.30 -16.03 -5.03
C GLU A 152 9.44 -15.36 -4.23
N PRO A 153 10.45 -16.14 -3.79
CA PRO A 153 11.49 -15.67 -2.88
C PRO A 153 12.27 -14.44 -3.38
N GLU A 154 12.41 -14.25 -4.69
CA GLU A 154 13.11 -13.10 -5.31
C GLU A 154 12.37 -11.77 -5.11
N ILE A 155 11.07 -11.79 -4.86
CA ILE A 155 10.27 -10.58 -4.71
C ILE A 155 10.25 -10.11 -3.24
N ARG A 156 10.66 -10.98 -2.30
CA ARG A 156 10.57 -10.73 -0.84
C ARG A 156 11.32 -9.47 -0.40
N ASP A 157 12.45 -9.17 -1.02
CA ASP A 157 13.26 -7.98 -0.70
C ASP A 157 12.58 -6.66 -1.10
N ARG A 158 11.53 -6.75 -1.93
CA ARG A 158 10.70 -5.60 -2.34
C ARG A 158 9.47 -5.42 -1.45
N PHE A 159 9.12 -6.41 -0.62
CA PHE A 159 8.02 -6.31 0.33
C PHE A 159 8.51 -5.74 1.65
N LEU A 160 7.90 -4.65 2.12
CA LEU A 160 8.25 -3.98 3.38
C LEU A 160 7.72 -4.71 4.63
N GLN A 161 7.38 -6.00 4.49
CA GLN A 161 6.62 -6.78 5.48
C GLN A 161 7.49 -7.33 6.63
N ARG A 162 8.82 -7.20 6.57
CA ARG A 162 9.72 -8.06 7.37
C ARG A 162 10.90 -7.37 8.06
N ARG A 163 10.74 -6.15 8.58
CA ARG A 163 11.79 -5.58 9.45
C ARG A 163 11.22 -4.61 10.48
N LEU A 164 10.64 -5.19 11.53
CA LEU A 164 10.50 -4.58 12.85
C LEU A 164 10.99 -5.61 13.86
N ASP A 165 12.30 -5.81 13.84
CA ASP A 165 13.06 -6.36 14.96
C ASP A 165 13.94 -5.23 15.50
#